data_AF-A0A6I5RKF6-F1
#
_entry.id   AF-A0A6I5RKF6-F1
#
_cell.length_a   1.000
_cell.length_b   1.000
_cell.length_c   1.000
_cell.angle_alpha   90.00
_cell.angle_beta   90.00
_cell.angle_gamma   90.00
#
_symmetry.space_group_name_H-M   'P 1'
#
loop_
_entity.id
_entity.type
_entity.pdbx_description
1 polymer ?
#
loop_
_entity_poly.entity_id
_entity_poly.type
_entity_poly.pdbx_seq_one_letter_code
_entity_poly.pdbx_strand_id
1 'polypeptide(L)'
;MVIGSYTAANEQRFEHMEEAAGLALLEMVDAARRDGIWLVPISGFRDYERQDFLFESKVEQLGSPELAAHTVAPPGYSEHHTGMAVDLADGLARALDLSLAFGDTEAYRWLSRNANRFGYELSFPPDNPQGISYEPWHWRYVGTEGAIATFAKGRATLDVDREHKLQ
;
A
#
# COMPACT_ATOMS: atom_id res chain seq x y z
N MET A 1 7.26 -0.44 -14.17
CA MET A 1 8.23 0.67 -14.28
C MET A 1 8.83 1.01 -12.92
N VAL A 2 10.00 1.66 -12.87
CA VAL A 2 10.58 2.21 -11.62
C VAL A 2 9.87 3.51 -11.26
N ILE A 3 9.48 3.68 -10.00
CA ILE A 3 8.77 4.87 -9.50
C ILE A 3 9.58 5.67 -8.46
N GLY A 4 10.66 5.08 -7.95
CA GLY A 4 11.50 5.70 -6.94
C GLY A 4 12.65 4.81 -6.54
N SER A 5 13.55 5.36 -5.73
CA SER A 5 14.58 4.58 -5.05
C SER A 5 14.63 4.98 -3.59
N TYR A 6 14.72 3.98 -2.73
CA TYR A 6 14.93 4.14 -1.30
C TYR A 6 16.35 3.74 -0.96
N THR A 7 17.06 4.59 -0.22
CA THR A 7 18.40 4.27 0.28
C THR A 7 18.33 4.16 1.80
N ALA A 8 18.67 2.99 2.32
CA ALA A 8 18.84 2.76 3.76
C ALA A 8 20.22 2.16 3.99
N ALA A 9 21.01 2.84 4.84
CA ALA A 9 22.41 2.47 5.11
C ALA A 9 23.23 2.28 3.82
N ASN A 10 23.48 1.02 3.41
CA ASN A 10 24.34 0.66 2.29
C ASN A 10 23.60 -0.03 1.13
N GLU A 11 22.26 -0.10 1.18
CA GLU A 11 21.46 -0.72 0.14
C GLU A 11 20.57 0.31 -0.55
N GLN A 12 20.63 0.30 -1.89
CA GLN A 12 19.69 1.01 -2.74
C GLN A 12 18.64 0.03 -3.21
N ARG A 13 17.38 0.30 -2.84
CA ARG A 13 16.22 -0.43 -3.33
C ARG A 13 15.48 0.42 -4.34
N PHE A 14 15.10 -0.17 -5.46
CA PHE A 14 14.23 0.48 -6.43
C PHE A 14 12.79 0.05 -6.17
N GLU A 15 11.88 1.02 -6.17
CA GLU A 15 10.45 0.76 -6.08
C GLU A 15 9.88 0.65 -7.48
N HIS A 16 9.08 -0.38 -7.70
CA HIS A 16 8.47 -0.67 -8.99
C HIS A 16 6.96 -0.64 -8.88
N MET A 17 6.27 -0.32 -9.98
CA MET A 17 4.84 -0.51 -10.13
C MET A 17 4.50 -1.04 -11.51
N GLU A 18 3.28 -1.54 -11.66
CA GLU A 18 2.65 -1.71 -12.97
C GLU A 18 2.69 -0.36 -13.74
N GLU A 19 2.76 -0.40 -15.07
CA GLU A 19 3.02 0.79 -15.87
C GLU A 19 1.91 1.84 -15.78
N ALA A 20 0.64 1.45 -15.91
CA ALA A 20 -0.47 2.41 -15.82
C ALA A 20 -0.57 3.02 -14.41
N ALA A 21 -0.44 2.19 -13.37
CA ALA A 21 -0.39 2.67 -12.00
C ALA A 21 0.80 3.62 -11.77
N GLY A 22 2.01 3.23 -12.19
CA GLY A 22 3.22 4.03 -12.02
C GLY A 22 3.16 5.38 -12.74
N LEU A 23 2.62 5.44 -13.96
CA LEU A 23 2.42 6.69 -14.69
C LEU A 23 1.43 7.61 -13.97
N ALA A 24 0.29 7.07 -13.51
CA ALA A 24 -0.69 7.82 -12.74
C ALA A 24 -0.12 8.34 -11.40
N LEU A 25 0.74 7.55 -10.74
CA LEU A 25 1.44 7.98 -9.54
C LEU A 25 2.35 9.18 -9.82
N LEU A 26 3.12 9.16 -10.92
CA LEU A 26 4.01 10.27 -11.27
C LEU A 26 3.22 11.56 -11.53
N GLU A 27 2.07 11.47 -12.20
CA GLU A 27 1.16 12.61 -12.38
C GLU A 27 0.61 13.12 -11.04
N MET A 28 0.22 12.22 -10.14
CA MET A 28 -0.26 12.57 -8.80
C MET A 28 0.82 13.26 -7.97
N VAL A 29 2.05 12.73 -7.98
CA VAL A 29 3.20 13.31 -7.27
C VAL A 29 3.56 14.68 -7.82
N ASP A 30 3.55 14.87 -9.14
CA ASP A 30 3.79 16.18 -9.77
C ASP A 30 2.70 17.19 -9.40
N ALA A 31 1.43 16.79 -9.42
CA ALA A 31 0.33 17.66 -9.00
C ALA A 31 0.46 18.06 -7.52
N ALA A 32 0.76 17.11 -6.63
CA ALA A 32 1.01 17.38 -5.22
C ALA A 32 2.17 18.35 -5.02
N ARG A 33 3.26 18.17 -5.78
CA ARG A 33 4.44 19.05 -5.74
C ARG A 33 4.09 20.49 -6.07
N ARG A 34 3.22 20.74 -7.06
CA ARG A 34 2.76 22.09 -7.43
C ARG A 34 1.95 22.76 -6.33
N ASP A 35 1.31 21.98 -5.47
CA ASP A 35 0.58 22.45 -4.28
C ASP A 35 1.48 22.54 -3.03
N GLY A 36 2.80 22.35 -3.17
CA GLY A 36 3.75 22.39 -2.06
C GLY A 36 3.80 21.12 -1.21
N ILE A 37 3.12 20.06 -1.63
CA ILE A 37 3.08 18.77 -0.93
C ILE A 37 4.19 17.84 -1.45
N TRP A 38 4.85 17.14 -0.53
CA TRP A 38 5.94 16.21 -0.85
C TRP A 38 5.48 14.78 -0.66
N LEU A 39 4.80 14.21 -1.66
CA LEU A 39 4.47 12.78 -1.65
C LEU A 39 5.71 11.95 -2.00
N VAL A 40 6.04 10.98 -1.16
CA VAL A 40 7.20 10.09 -1.34
C VAL A 40 6.71 8.64 -1.40
N PRO A 41 6.88 7.93 -2.53
CA PRO A 41 6.66 6.48 -2.56
C PRO A 41 7.77 5.76 -1.81
N ILE A 42 7.38 4.90 -0.86
CA ILE A 42 8.31 4.17 0.01
C ILE A 42 8.23 2.64 -0.15
N SER A 43 7.12 2.11 -0.65
CA SER A 43 6.99 0.69 -1.02
C SER A 43 6.01 0.54 -2.18
N GLY A 44 6.47 0.06 -3.34
CA GLY A 44 5.65 -0.32 -4.48
C GLY A 44 5.45 -1.84 -4.53
N PHE A 45 5.77 -2.46 -5.67
CA PHE A 45 5.73 -3.90 -5.87
C PHE A 45 6.58 -4.65 -4.85
N ARG A 46 6.02 -5.74 -4.34
CA ARG A 46 6.68 -6.66 -3.43
C ARG A 46 6.52 -8.08 -3.95
N ASP A 47 7.64 -8.77 -4.12
CA ASP A 47 7.62 -10.20 -4.46
C ASP A 47 7.20 -11.06 -3.27
N TYR A 48 7.02 -12.36 -3.54
CA TYR A 48 6.56 -13.33 -2.57
C TYR A 48 7.56 -13.51 -1.42
N GLU A 49 8.85 -13.66 -1.73
CA GLU A 49 9.91 -13.89 -0.73
C GLU A 49 10.02 -12.71 0.26
N ARG A 50 9.94 -11.47 -0.25
CA ARG A 50 9.96 -10.29 0.63
C ARG A 50 8.69 -10.19 1.46
N GLN A 51 7.52 -10.55 0.93
CA GLN A 51 6.29 -10.56 1.72
C GLN A 51 6.33 -11.64 2.81
N ASP A 52 6.89 -12.81 2.50
CA ASP A 52 7.06 -13.94 3.43
C ASP A 52 7.92 -13.55 4.62
N PHE A 53 9.10 -12.98 4.35
CA PHE A 53 9.98 -12.46 5.39
C PHE A 53 9.29 -11.43 6.31
N LEU A 54 8.54 -10.48 5.73
CA LEU A 54 7.81 -9.47 6.52
C LEU A 54 6.71 -10.11 7.38
N PHE A 55 5.99 -11.09 6.84
CA PHE A 55 4.93 -11.78 7.54
C PHE A 55 5.48 -12.63 8.69
N GLU A 56 6.51 -13.43 8.44
CA GLU A 56 7.18 -14.25 9.47
C GLU A 56 7.73 -13.38 10.61
N SER A 57 8.42 -12.28 10.28
CA SER A 57 8.91 -11.35 11.30
C SER A 57 7.77 -10.77 12.15
N LYS A 58 6.60 -10.52 11.54
CA LYS A 58 5.43 -10.04 12.28
C LYS A 58 4.80 -11.12 13.16
N VAL A 59 4.77 -12.36 12.69
CA VAL A 59 4.34 -13.54 13.46
C VAL A 59 5.22 -13.70 14.68
N GLU A 60 6.55 -13.63 14.52
CA GLU A 60 7.49 -13.71 15.64
C GLU A 60 7.28 -12.58 16.65
N GLN A 61 7.01 -11.36 16.17
CA GLN A 61 6.75 -10.21 17.04
C GLN A 61 5.46 -10.38 17.86
N LEU A 62 4.39 -10.89 17.26
CA LEU A 62 3.06 -10.94 17.87
C LEU A 62 2.70 -12.29 18.49
N GLY A 63 3.45 -13.35 18.17
CA GLY A 63 3.20 -14.71 18.62
C GLY A 63 1.97 -15.38 18.00
N SER A 64 1.35 -14.80 16.97
CA SER A 64 0.17 -15.36 16.29
C SER A 64 0.12 -14.92 14.81
N PRO A 65 0.01 -15.87 13.87
CA PRO A 65 -0.24 -15.57 12.46
C PRO A 65 -1.55 -14.83 12.22
N GLU A 66 -2.59 -15.10 13.02
CA GLU A 66 -3.88 -14.43 12.93
C GLU A 66 -3.73 -12.95 13.31
N LEU A 67 -3.02 -12.65 14.41
CA LEU A 67 -2.72 -11.27 14.81
C LEU A 67 -1.84 -10.56 13.79
N ALA A 68 -0.84 -11.26 13.23
CA ALA A 68 0.02 -10.72 12.18
C ALA A 68 -0.78 -10.34 10.92
N ALA A 69 -1.70 -11.20 10.50
CA ALA A 69 -2.52 -11.01 9.29
C ALA A 69 -3.40 -9.74 9.31
N HIS A 70 -3.69 -9.17 10.48
CA HIS A 70 -4.39 -7.89 10.60
C HIS A 70 -3.54 -6.66 10.24
N THR A 71 -2.22 -6.80 10.11
CA THR A 71 -1.29 -5.67 9.88
C THR A 71 -0.27 -5.93 8.78
N VAL A 72 0.03 -7.20 8.49
CA VAL A 72 0.89 -7.61 7.39
C VAL A 72 0.19 -8.77 6.71
N ALA A 73 -0.18 -8.59 5.44
CA ALA A 73 -0.86 -9.65 4.69
C ALA A 73 0.03 -10.91 4.59
N PRO A 74 -0.53 -12.12 4.67
CA PRO A 74 0.21 -13.32 4.31
C PRO A 74 0.67 -13.26 2.84
N PRO A 75 1.76 -13.95 2.49
CA PRO A 75 2.23 -14.04 1.10
C PRO A 75 1.14 -14.55 0.16
N GLY A 76 1.04 -13.93 -1.02
CA GLY A 76 -0.03 -14.20 -1.98
C GLY A 76 -1.31 -13.39 -1.77
N TYR A 77 -1.48 -12.74 -0.60
CA TYR A 77 -2.65 -11.90 -0.29
C TYR A 77 -2.33 -10.40 -0.20
N SER A 78 -1.06 -10.02 -0.33
CA SER A 78 -0.63 -8.62 -0.32
C SER A 78 -1.03 -7.89 -1.60
N GLU A 79 -1.69 -6.74 -1.49
CA GLU A 79 -2.01 -5.88 -2.64
C GLU A 79 -0.74 -5.43 -3.38
N HIS A 80 0.41 -5.36 -2.71
CA HIS A 80 1.70 -5.01 -3.35
C HIS A 80 2.16 -6.05 -4.39
N HIS A 81 1.69 -7.31 -4.32
CA HIS A 81 1.98 -8.31 -5.35
C HIS A 81 1.40 -7.93 -6.73
N THR A 82 0.36 -7.11 -6.75
CA THR A 82 -0.26 -6.67 -8.01
C THR A 82 0.59 -5.64 -8.75
N GLY A 83 1.53 -4.98 -8.05
CA GLY A 83 2.24 -3.80 -8.56
C GLY A 83 1.35 -2.55 -8.69
N MET A 84 0.09 -2.60 -8.24
CA MET A 84 -0.87 -1.49 -8.32
C MET A 84 -1.11 -0.82 -6.97
N ALA A 85 -0.52 -1.32 -5.88
CA ALA A 85 -0.54 -0.70 -4.57
C ALA A 85 0.79 -0.01 -4.25
N VAL A 86 0.72 1.09 -3.48
CA VAL A 86 1.87 1.88 -3.07
C VAL A 86 1.68 2.43 -1.66
N ASP A 87 2.74 2.35 -0.86
CA ASP A 87 2.84 3.06 0.41
C ASP A 87 3.43 4.45 0.16
N LEU A 88 2.74 5.48 0.64
CA LEU A 88 3.12 6.88 0.50
C LEU A 88 3.44 7.51 1.86
N ALA A 89 4.43 8.41 1.84
CA ALA A 89 4.89 9.18 2.98
C ALA A 89 4.86 10.69 2.71
N ASP A 90 4.96 11.47 3.78
CA ASP A 90 5.19 12.91 3.73
C ASP A 90 6.70 13.19 3.77
N GLY A 91 7.23 13.75 2.68
CA GLY A 91 8.65 14.10 2.56
C GLY A 91 9.11 15.15 3.57
N LEU A 92 8.20 15.89 4.20
CA LEU A 92 8.49 16.85 5.27
C LEU A 92 8.35 16.26 6.68
N ALA A 93 7.80 15.05 6.82
CA ALA A 93 7.53 14.42 8.11
C ALA A 93 7.96 12.93 8.14
N ARG A 94 9.19 12.64 7.70
CA ARG A 94 9.74 11.28 7.61
C ARG A 94 9.67 10.43 8.88
N ALA A 95 9.62 11.07 10.05
CA ALA A 95 9.47 10.35 11.33
C ALA A 95 8.10 9.66 11.47
N LEU A 96 7.14 9.97 10.59
CA LEU A 96 5.77 9.45 10.60
C LEU A 96 5.53 8.39 9.52
N ASP A 97 6.55 8.03 8.74
CA ASP A 97 6.45 7.01 7.68
C ASP A 97 5.87 5.70 8.25
N LEU A 98 4.91 5.10 7.53
CA LEU A 98 4.26 3.83 7.90
C LEU A 98 3.68 3.81 9.32
N SER A 99 3.16 4.95 9.78
CA SER A 99 2.53 5.09 11.10
C SER A 99 1.17 5.75 11.00
N LEU A 100 0.31 5.52 11.99
CA LEU A 100 -1.02 6.15 12.05
C LEU A 100 -0.95 7.68 12.03
N ALA A 101 0.13 8.26 12.56
CA ALA A 101 0.36 9.69 12.56
C ALA A 101 0.56 10.28 11.15
N PHE A 102 0.85 9.47 10.12
CA PHE A 102 0.79 9.92 8.73
C PHE A 102 -0.61 10.48 8.38
N GLY A 103 -1.68 9.92 8.97
CA GLY A 103 -3.06 10.39 8.81
C GLY A 103 -3.29 11.85 9.23
N ASP A 104 -2.39 12.42 10.03
CA ASP A 104 -2.47 13.80 10.52
C ASP A 104 -1.64 14.80 9.69
N THR A 105 -0.96 14.32 8.63
CA THR A 105 -0.07 15.13 7.79
C THR A 105 -0.83 15.93 6.72
N GLU A 106 -0.18 16.98 6.19
CA GLU A 106 -0.70 17.70 5.02
C GLU A 106 -0.70 16.82 3.77
N ALA A 107 0.27 15.91 3.63
CA ALA A 107 0.31 14.92 2.56
C ALA A 107 -0.94 14.03 2.55
N TYR A 108 -1.31 13.44 3.69
CA TYR A 108 -2.53 12.62 3.79
C TYR A 108 -3.80 13.43 3.52
N ARG A 109 -3.89 14.65 4.06
CA ARG A 109 -5.01 15.56 3.78
C ARG A 109 -5.14 15.87 2.29
N TRP A 110 -4.02 16.08 1.59
CA TRP A 110 -4.01 16.31 0.16
C TRP A 110 -4.45 15.07 -0.62
N LEU A 111 -3.90 13.90 -0.29
CA LEU A 111 -4.27 12.62 -0.91
C LEU A 111 -5.77 12.34 -0.79
N SER A 112 -6.32 12.48 0.42
CA SER A 112 -7.74 12.26 0.71
C SER A 112 -8.69 13.11 -0.16
N ARG A 113 -8.22 14.27 -0.66
CA ARG A 113 -9.01 15.16 -1.52
C ARG A 113 -8.76 14.97 -3.01
N ASN A 114 -7.61 14.40 -3.40
CA ASN A 114 -7.13 14.48 -4.78
C ASN A 114 -6.79 13.13 -5.42
N ALA A 115 -6.45 12.10 -4.63
CA ALA A 115 -5.92 10.84 -5.15
C ALA A 115 -6.87 10.16 -6.16
N ASN A 116 -8.19 10.26 -5.92
CA ASN A 116 -9.21 9.69 -6.80
C ASN A 116 -9.16 10.26 -8.24
N ARG A 117 -8.72 11.51 -8.42
CA ARG A 117 -8.55 12.15 -9.73
C ARG A 117 -7.49 11.48 -10.58
N PHE A 118 -6.56 10.78 -9.94
CA PHE A 118 -5.48 10.00 -10.56
C PHE A 118 -5.76 8.50 -10.52
N GLY A 119 -6.99 8.11 -10.15
CA GLY A 119 -7.38 6.71 -10.05
C GLY A 119 -6.83 6.01 -8.80
N TYR A 120 -6.44 6.73 -7.76
CA TYR A 120 -6.00 6.15 -6.48
C TYR A 120 -7.07 6.24 -5.39
N GLU A 121 -7.19 5.20 -4.59
CA GLU A 121 -8.04 5.17 -3.39
C GLU A 121 -7.31 4.54 -2.20
N LEU A 122 -7.75 4.88 -0.99
CA LEU A 122 -7.23 4.30 0.24
C LEU A 122 -7.74 2.84 0.35
N SER A 123 -6.83 1.86 0.44
CA SER A 123 -7.26 0.45 0.46
C SER A 123 -7.88 0.03 1.79
N PHE A 124 -7.32 0.55 2.89
CA PHE A 124 -7.67 0.14 4.25
C PHE A 124 -8.09 1.36 5.09
N PRO A 125 -9.26 1.97 4.83
CA PRO A 125 -9.85 2.95 5.74
C PRO A 125 -10.20 2.32 7.10
N PRO A 126 -10.53 3.14 8.12
CA PRO A 126 -11.13 2.63 9.34
C PRO A 126 -12.36 1.77 9.03
N ASP A 127 -12.52 0.68 9.78
CA ASP A 127 -13.64 -0.26 9.65
C ASP A 127 -13.81 -0.86 8.24
N ASN A 128 -12.73 -0.99 7.48
CA ASN A 128 -12.78 -1.62 6.16
C ASN A 128 -13.30 -3.09 6.27
N PRO A 129 -14.10 -3.55 5.30
CA PRO A 129 -14.73 -4.88 5.36
C PRO A 129 -13.73 -6.04 5.31
N GLN A 130 -12.48 -5.77 4.90
CA GLN A 130 -11.43 -6.78 4.87
C GLN A 130 -10.88 -7.08 6.27
N GLY A 131 -11.20 -6.28 7.30
CA GLY A 131 -10.71 -6.50 8.67
C GLY A 131 -9.20 -6.31 8.83
N ILE A 132 -8.57 -5.62 7.87
CA ILE A 132 -7.19 -5.16 7.96
C ILE A 132 -7.17 -3.89 8.80
N SER A 133 -6.10 -3.66 9.54
CA SER A 133 -5.92 -2.44 10.34
C SER A 133 -5.99 -1.20 9.44
N TYR A 134 -6.34 -0.05 10.03
CA TYR A 134 -6.30 1.22 9.31
C TYR A 134 -4.87 1.56 8.89
N GLU A 135 -4.65 1.80 7.60
CA GLU A 135 -3.35 2.11 7.02
C GLU A 135 -3.43 3.40 6.18
N PRO A 136 -3.26 4.59 6.79
CA PRO A 136 -3.36 5.87 6.06
C PRO A 136 -2.37 6.01 4.90
N TRP A 137 -1.26 5.26 4.94
CA TRP A 137 -0.19 5.30 3.95
C TRP A 137 -0.44 4.39 2.74
N HIS A 138 -1.36 3.43 2.79
CA HIS A 138 -1.50 2.39 1.76
C HIS A 138 -2.60 2.74 0.75
N TRP A 139 -2.20 3.02 -0.50
CA TRP A 139 -3.09 3.44 -1.58
C TRP A 139 -3.02 2.48 -2.76
N ARG A 140 -4.17 2.16 -3.36
CA ARG A 140 -4.24 1.32 -4.56
C ARG A 140 -4.76 2.08 -5.77
N TYR A 141 -4.21 1.74 -6.92
CA TYR A 141 -4.66 2.23 -8.21
C TYR A 141 -5.85 1.41 -8.72
N VAL A 142 -6.97 2.07 -9.00
CA VAL A 142 -8.20 1.51 -9.56
C VAL A 142 -8.65 2.26 -10.83
N GLY A 143 -7.71 2.98 -11.48
CA GLY A 143 -8.01 3.83 -12.64
C GLY A 143 -8.29 3.08 -13.95
N THR A 144 -8.18 1.75 -13.98
CA THR A 144 -8.50 0.92 -15.15
C THR A 144 -9.41 -0.25 -14.79
N GLU A 145 -10.16 -0.77 -15.77
CA GLU A 145 -10.97 -1.97 -15.59
C GLU A 145 -10.13 -3.18 -15.15
N GLY A 146 -8.91 -3.30 -15.67
CA GLY A 146 -7.96 -4.36 -15.29
C GLY A 146 -7.54 -4.27 -13.83
N ALA A 147 -7.31 -3.05 -13.33
CA ALA A 147 -6.98 -2.83 -11.91
C ALA A 147 -8.17 -3.16 -11.01
N ILE A 148 -9.36 -2.67 -11.35
CA ILE A 148 -10.60 -2.98 -10.61
C ILE A 148 -10.84 -4.50 -10.55
N ALA A 149 -10.69 -5.20 -11.68
CA ALA A 149 -10.87 -6.64 -11.75
C ALA A 149 -9.84 -7.42 -10.91
N THR A 150 -8.60 -6.93 -10.85
CA THR A 150 -7.53 -7.51 -10.01
C THR A 150 -7.92 -7.50 -8.53
N PHE A 151 -8.35 -6.35 -7.99
CA PHE A 151 -8.75 -6.24 -6.58
C PHE A 151 -10.08 -6.94 -6.28
N ALA A 152 -11.01 -7.00 -7.24
CA ALA A 152 -12.24 -7.77 -7.08
C ALA A 152 -11.97 -9.27 -6.93
N LYS A 153 -11.05 -9.83 -7.73
CA LYS A 153 -10.63 -11.23 -7.61
C LYS A 153 -9.94 -11.51 -6.29
N GLY A 154 -9.03 -10.64 -5.86
CA GLY A 154 -8.34 -10.78 -4.57
C GLY A 154 -9.30 -10.87 -3.38
N ARG A 155 -10.34 -10.01 -3.36
CA ARG A 155 -11.39 -10.05 -2.33
C ARG A 155 -12.20 -11.35 -2.35
N ALA A 156 -12.61 -11.82 -3.53
CA ALA A 156 -13.37 -13.07 -3.65
C ALA A 156 -12.58 -14.28 -3.14
N THR A 157 -11.27 -14.35 -3.42
CA THR A 157 -10.40 -15.42 -2.89
C THR A 157 -10.33 -15.38 -1.36
N LEU A 158 -10.16 -14.19 -0.77
CA LEU A 158 -10.13 -14.02 0.69
C LEU A 158 -11.42 -14.49 1.38
N ASP A 159 -12.57 -14.23 0.78
CA ASP A 159 -13.87 -14.64 1.34
C ASP A 159 -14.02 -16.17 1.33
N VAL A 160 -13.62 -16.85 0.25
CA VAL A 160 -13.65 -18.32 0.14
C VAL A 160 -12.76 -18.98 1.19
N ASP A 161 -11.55 -18.47 1.40
CA ASP A 161 -10.62 -19.06 2.37
C ASP A 161 -11.05 -18.83 3.83
N ARG A 162 -11.79 -17.74 4.10
CA ARG A 162 -12.41 -17.49 5.42
C ARG A 162 -13.52 -18.47 5.72
N GLU A 163 -14.40 -18.75 4.75
CA GLU A 163 -15.47 -19.73 4.92
C GLU A 163 -14.93 -21.14 5.18
N HIS A 164 -13.85 -21.54 4.50
CA HIS A 164 -13.22 -22.85 4.72
C HIS A 164 -12.51 -22.99 6.08
N LYS A 165 -12.05 -21.90 6.70
CA LYS A 165 -11.42 -21.94 8.04
C LYS A 165 -12.41 -21.98 9.20
N LEU A 166 -13.71 -21.76 8.93
CA LEU A 166 -14.78 -21.75 9.94
C LEU A 166 -15.59 -23.07 9.99
N GLN A 167 -15.20 -24.08 9.22
CA GLN A 167 -15.77 -25.44 9.21
C GLN A 167 -14.79 -26.45 9.84
#